data_AF-A0A956PH09-F1
#
_entry.id   AF-A0A956PH09-F1
#
_cell.length_a   1.000
_cell.length_b   1.000
_cell.length_c   1.000
_cell.angle_alpha   90.00
_cell.angle_beta   90.00
_cell.angle_gamma   90.00
#
_symmetry.space_group_name_H-M   'P 1'
#
loop_
_entity.id
_entity.type
_entity.pdbx_description
1 polymer ?
#
loop_
_entity_poly.entity_id
_entity_poly.type
_entity_poly.pdbx_seq_one_letter_code
_entity_poly.pdbx_strand_id
1 'polypeptide(L)' 'MRRHRGRMNGERYLANSNTREVHDLDSETRLCQIDEIINARHDYPYTNLSTAHAAGYDNCAYCLGGSNR' A
#
# COMPACT_ATOMS: atom_id res chain seq x y z
N MET A 1 2.48 14.08 -5.08
CA MET A 1 1.14 14.12 -5.70
C MET A 1 0.52 12.75 -5.50
N ARG A 2 -0.71 12.66 -5.00
CA ARG A 2 -1.33 11.36 -4.72
C ARG A 2 -1.68 10.63 -6.01
N ARG A 3 -1.62 9.29 -5.98
CA ARG A 3 -1.90 8.47 -7.16
C ARG A 3 -3.42 8.42 -7.41
N HIS A 4 -3.79 8.59 -8.69
CA HIS A 4 -5.15 8.47 -9.21
C HIS A 4 -5.23 7.38 -10.29
N ARG A 5 -4.49 6.28 -10.08
CA ARG A 5 -4.38 5.14 -11.01
C ARG A 5 -4.83 3.86 -10.32
N GLY A 6 -5.31 2.88 -11.08
CA GLY A 6 -5.88 1.66 -10.50
C GLY A 6 -7.17 1.96 -9.75
N ARG A 7 -7.31 1.42 -8.54
CA ARG A 7 -8.42 1.69 -7.61
C ARG A 7 -8.20 2.94 -6.75
N MET A 8 -7.02 3.56 -6.82
CA MET A 8 -6.71 4.77 -6.03
C MET A 8 -7.37 6.01 -6.61
N ASN A 9 -8.00 6.78 -5.74
CA ASN A 9 -8.65 8.06 -5.99
C ASN A 9 -8.09 9.18 -5.07
N GLY A 10 -6.82 9.09 -4.68
CA GLY A 10 -6.17 10.08 -3.80
C GLY A 10 -6.10 9.64 -2.33
N GLU A 11 -6.26 8.35 -2.06
CA GLU A 11 -5.91 7.75 -0.79
C GLU A 11 -4.39 7.81 -0.55
N ARG A 12 -4.01 7.72 0.73
CA ARG A 12 -2.59 7.79 1.13
C ARG A 12 -1.96 6.41 1.23
N TYR A 13 -2.71 5.38 1.57
CA TYR A 13 -2.18 4.05 1.78
C TYR A 13 -2.68 3.09 0.71
N LEU A 14 -1.83 2.17 0.31
CA LEU A 14 -2.17 1.09 -0.61
C LEU A 14 -1.81 -0.25 0.02
N ALA A 15 -2.79 -1.08 0.26
CA ALA A 15 -2.58 -2.46 0.66
C ALA A 15 -2.44 -3.36 -0.58
N ASN A 16 -1.48 -4.28 -0.51
CA ASN A 16 -1.27 -5.34 -1.47
C ASN A 16 -1.97 -6.61 -0.97
N SER A 17 -3.05 -7.02 -1.62
CA SER A 17 -3.77 -8.24 -1.23
C SER A 17 -2.95 -9.53 -1.41
N ASN A 18 -1.92 -9.52 -2.26
CA ASN A 18 -1.08 -10.68 -2.51
C ASN A 18 -0.03 -10.88 -1.41
N THR A 19 0.71 -9.83 -1.05
CA THR A 19 1.73 -9.93 0.02
C THR A 19 1.18 -9.67 1.41
N ARG A 20 -0.04 -9.12 1.52
CA ARG A 20 -0.64 -8.63 2.78
C ARG A 20 0.17 -7.52 3.44
N GLU A 21 0.84 -6.70 2.66
CA GLU A 21 1.54 -5.50 3.14
C GLU A 21 0.76 -4.23 2.79
N VAL A 22 0.87 -3.21 3.62
CA VAL A 22 0.39 -1.85 3.37
C VAL A 22 1.55 -0.93 3.10
N HIS A 23 1.39 -0.08 2.09
CA HIS A 23 2.37 0.88 1.61
C HIS A 23 1.88 2.31 1.84
N ASP A 24 2.76 3.23 2.21
CA ASP A 24 2.47 4.68 2.22
C ASP A 24 2.85 5.26 0.86
N LEU A 25 1.86 5.74 0.11
CA LEU A 25 2.05 6.33 -1.21
C LEU A 25 2.74 7.70 -1.14
N ASP A 26 2.67 8.39 0.00
CA ASP A 26 3.39 9.65 0.19
C ASP A 26 4.90 9.40 0.47
N SER A 27 5.25 8.19 0.93
CA SER A 27 6.63 7.75 1.22
C SER A 27 7.06 6.54 0.37
N GLU A 28 6.45 6.35 -0.80
CA GLU A 28 6.71 5.16 -1.63
C GLU A 28 8.16 5.15 -2.15
N THR A 29 8.73 3.96 -2.24
CA THR A 29 10.05 3.76 -2.87
C THR A 29 9.91 2.82 -4.07
N ARG A 30 10.94 2.77 -4.92
CA ARG A 30 10.97 1.84 -6.05
C ARG A 30 10.86 0.37 -5.61
N LEU A 31 11.28 0.05 -4.39
CA LEU A 31 11.20 -1.29 -3.81
C LEU A 31 9.78 -1.69 -3.40
N CYS A 32 8.85 -0.74 -3.28
CA CYS A 32 7.45 -1.03 -2.98
C CYS A 32 6.68 -1.61 -4.18
N GLN A 33 7.22 -1.47 -5.40
CA GLN A 33 6.65 -2.04 -6.64
C GLN A 33 5.15 -1.72 -6.85
N ILE A 34 4.73 -0.50 -6.49
CA ILE A 34 3.31 -0.07 -6.53
C ILE A 34 2.69 -0.25 -7.92
N ASP A 35 3.44 0.05 -8.99
CA ASP A 35 2.95 -0.12 -10.36
C ASP A 35 2.66 -1.59 -10.71
N GLU A 36 3.47 -2.53 -10.22
CA GLU A 36 3.25 -3.97 -10.38
C GLU A 36 1.99 -4.41 -9.64
N ILE A 37 1.77 -3.90 -8.42
CA ILE A 37 0.57 -4.20 -7.61
C ILE A 37 -0.70 -3.75 -8.34
N ILE A 38 -0.68 -2.55 -8.92
CA ILE A 38 -1.79 -2.01 -9.72
C ILE A 38 -2.01 -2.86 -10.98
N ASN A 39 -0.94 -3.20 -11.70
CA ASN A 39 -1.03 -4.00 -12.92
C ASN A 39 -1.60 -5.39 -12.63
N ALA A 40 -1.24 -5.99 -11.49
CA ALA A 40 -1.77 -7.25 -11.01
C ALA A 40 -3.16 -7.15 -10.36
N ARG A 41 -3.71 -5.93 -10.21
CA ARG A 41 -5.02 -5.65 -9.57
C ARG A 41 -5.13 -6.13 -8.12
N HIS A 42 -4.00 -6.11 -7.41
CA HIS A 42 -3.91 -6.41 -5.97
C HIS A 42 -3.92 -5.13 -5.12
N ASP A 43 -4.23 -4.00 -5.73
CA ASP A 43 -4.25 -2.68 -5.14
C ASP A 43 -5.55 -2.44 -4.35
N TYR A 44 -5.44 -2.36 -3.02
CA TYR A 44 -6.53 -2.02 -2.11
C TYR A 44 -6.23 -0.69 -1.40
N PRO A 45 -6.81 0.44 -1.84
CA PRO A 45 -6.51 1.73 -1.27
C PRO A 45 -7.19 1.92 0.11
N TYR A 46 -6.49 2.61 1.00
CA TYR A 46 -6.97 2.98 2.33
C TYR A 46 -6.64 4.43 2.65
N THR A 47 -7.59 5.14 3.26
CA THR A 47 -7.38 6.52 3.73
C THR A 47 -6.50 6.57 4.98
N ASN A 48 -6.57 5.56 5.84
CA ASN A 48 -5.88 5.50 7.13
C ASN A 48 -5.13 4.17 7.29
N LEU A 49 -3.90 4.24 7.83
CA LEU A 49 -3.07 3.06 8.11
C LEU A 49 -3.74 2.10 9.11
N SER A 50 -4.39 2.65 10.15
CA SER A 50 -5.08 1.85 11.16
C SER A 50 -6.19 0.97 10.57
N THR A 51 -6.89 1.44 9.53
CA THR A 51 -7.91 0.62 8.85
C THR A 51 -7.29 -0.54 8.09
N ALA A 52 -6.12 -0.35 7.48
CA ALA A 52 -5.37 -1.43 6.84
C ALA A 52 -4.87 -2.46 7.87
N HIS A 53 -4.35 -2.02 9.02
CA HIS A 53 -3.96 -2.93 10.11
C HIS A 53 -5.15 -3.70 10.69
N ALA A 54 -6.29 -3.03 10.87
CA ALA A 54 -7.52 -3.68 11.32
C ALA A 54 -8.02 -4.74 10.32
N ALA A 55 -7.75 -4.55 9.03
CA ALA A 55 -8.01 -5.54 7.98
C ALA A 55 -6.94 -6.66 7.91
N GLY A 56 -5.90 -6.61 8.76
CA GLY A 56 -4.87 -7.64 8.88
C GLY A 56 -3.67 -7.48 7.96
N TYR A 57 -3.46 -6.28 7.40
CA TYR A 57 -2.25 -5.98 6.62
C TYR A 57 -1.09 -5.58 7.53
N ASP A 58 0.12 -5.96 7.18
CA ASP A 58 1.36 -5.57 7.87
C ASP A 58 2.05 -4.40 7.18
N ASN A 59 2.92 -3.66 7.87
CA ASN A 59 3.65 -2.57 7.26
C ASN A 59 4.64 -3.06 6.20
N CYS A 60 4.71 -2.39 5.06
CA CYS A 60 5.82 -2.61 4.14
C CYS A 60 7.14 -2.14 4.75
N ALA A 61 8.14 -3.02 4.76
CA ALA A 61 9.47 -2.77 5.34
C ALA A 61 10.20 -1.55 4.71
N TYR A 62 9.91 -1.22 3.45
CA TYR A 62 10.64 -0.20 2.71
C TYR A 62 10.10 1.23 2.88
N CYS A 63 8.78 1.41 2.96
CA CYS A 63 8.17 2.75 3.06
C CYS A 63 7.65 3.10 4.46
N LEU A 64 7.16 2.10 5.21
CA LEU A 64 6.64 2.31 6.56
C LEU A 64 7.62 1.80 7.63
N GLY A 65 8.43 0.79 7.28
CA GLY A 65 9.32 0.12 8.23
C GLY A 65 8.53 -0.67 9.28
N GLY A 66 9.26 -1.32 10.19
CA GLY A 66 8.64 -2.09 11.28
C GLY A 66 7.71 -3.22 10.80
N SER A 67 7.99 -3.79 9.62
CA SER A 67 7.33 -5.01 9.16
C SER A 67 7.70 -6.16 10.11
N ASN A 68 6.70 -6.97 10.45
CA ASN A 68 6.87 -8.19 11.24
C ASN A 68 6.90 -9.45 10.36
N ARG A 69 7.03 -9.29 9.03
CA ARG A 69 7.17 -10.39 8.07
C ARG A 69 8.62 -10.78 7.83
#